data_AF-A0A948V0X0-F1
#
_entry.id   AF-A0A948V0X0-F1
#
_cell.length_a   1.000
_cell.length_b   1.000
_cell.length_c   1.000
_cell.angle_alpha   90.00
_cell.angle_beta   90.00
_cell.angle_gamma   90.00
#
_symmetry.space_group_name_H-M   'P 1'
#
loop_
_entity.id
_entity.type
_entity.pdbx_description
1 polymer ?
#
loop_
_entity_poly.entity_id
_entity_poly.type
_entity_poly.pdbx_seq_one_letter_code
_entity_poly.pdbx_strand_id
1 'polypeptide(L)'
;PASAIPWAGWSTQEWQRFLAWRPAERAGDADWLTPAQLADLEATLKLREEGNAELVFAWLDIAVQHRYQPAVPTLEHFLTTMGRRKFVLPLFTSLWAEGDWGRPIATRIYARARPGYHPVTTGSVDAVVGRPN
;
A
#
# COMPACT_ATOMS: atom_id res chain seq x y z
N PRO A 1 20.52 1.61 7.88
CA PRO A 1 19.36 2.53 7.72
C PRO A 1 19.05 2.66 6.23
N ALA A 2 17.78 2.82 5.85
CA ALA A 2 17.36 3.12 4.49
C ALA A 2 18.12 4.35 3.96
N SER A 3 18.37 5.36 4.80
CA SER A 3 19.17 6.54 4.43
C SER A 3 20.63 6.26 3.99
N ALA A 4 21.17 5.06 4.20
CA ALA A 4 22.50 4.67 3.73
C ALA A 4 22.52 4.10 2.29
N ILE A 5 21.35 3.91 1.68
CA ILE A 5 21.24 3.38 0.31
C ILE A 5 21.23 4.57 -0.67
N PRO A 6 22.01 4.53 -1.77
CA PRO A 6 22.11 5.64 -2.72
C PRO A 6 20.92 5.66 -3.70
N TRP A 7 19.75 5.99 -3.16
CA TRP A 7 18.47 5.97 -3.85
C TRP A 7 18.34 6.91 -5.05
N ALA A 8 19.03 8.05 -5.02
CA ALA A 8 18.87 9.12 -6.00
C ALA A 8 19.30 8.70 -7.42
N GLY A 9 20.06 7.61 -7.56
CA GLY A 9 20.48 7.06 -8.85
C GLY A 9 19.65 5.87 -9.34
N TRP A 10 18.66 5.41 -8.58
CA TRP A 10 17.92 4.19 -8.90
C TRP A 10 16.76 4.45 -9.84
N SER A 11 16.60 3.56 -10.81
CA SER A 11 15.42 3.43 -11.66
C SER A 11 14.21 2.93 -10.88
N THR A 12 13.01 3.10 -11.44
CA THR A 12 11.78 2.53 -10.87
C THR A 12 11.87 1.03 -10.69
N GLN A 13 12.51 0.29 -11.61
CA GLN A 13 12.65 -1.16 -11.50
C GLN A 13 13.55 -1.58 -10.33
N GLU A 14 14.63 -0.84 -10.07
CA GLU A 14 15.52 -1.10 -8.93
C GLU A 14 14.79 -0.86 -7.62
N TRP A 15 14.01 0.22 -7.55
CA TRP A 15 13.12 0.48 -6.43
C TRP A 15 12.09 -0.60 -6.20
N GLN A 16 11.35 -1.00 -7.26
CA GLN A 16 10.38 -2.08 -7.17
C GLN A 16 11.02 -3.38 -6.73
N ARG A 17 12.22 -3.71 -7.24
CA ARG A 17 12.93 -4.94 -6.85
C ARG A 17 13.37 -4.91 -5.40
N PHE A 18 13.80 -3.75 -4.90
CA PHE A 18 14.13 -3.59 -3.49
C PHE A 18 12.89 -3.69 -2.59
N LEU A 19 11.80 -3.01 -2.94
CA LEU A 19 10.56 -3.05 -2.16
C LEU A 19 9.89 -4.45 -2.21
N ALA A 20 10.06 -5.18 -3.32
CA ALA A 20 9.62 -6.56 -3.44
C ALA A 20 10.50 -7.56 -2.68
N TRP A 21 11.70 -7.15 -2.24
CA TRP A 21 12.61 -8.05 -1.53
C TRP A 21 12.07 -8.37 -0.14
N ARG A 22 12.09 -9.66 0.21
CA ARG A 22 11.72 -10.17 1.53
C ARG A 22 12.76 -11.20 1.98
N PRO A 23 13.13 -11.27 3.27
CA PRO A 23 13.99 -12.33 3.78
C PRO A 23 13.30 -13.70 3.57
N ALA A 24 14.01 -14.68 3.01
CA ALA A 24 13.46 -16.02 2.76
C ALA A 24 12.92 -16.67 4.05
N GLU A 25 13.58 -16.42 5.18
CA GLU A 25 13.22 -16.92 6.51
C GLU A 25 11.97 -16.26 7.10
N ARG A 26 11.55 -15.09 6.56
CA ARG A 26 10.40 -14.30 7.06
C ARG A 26 9.31 -14.10 6.02
N ALA A 27 9.36 -14.84 4.90
CA ALA A 27 8.44 -14.65 3.79
C ALA A 27 6.96 -14.92 4.15
N GLY A 28 6.70 -15.61 5.28
CA GLY A 28 5.34 -15.86 5.80
C GLY A 28 4.89 -14.96 6.95
N ASP A 29 5.80 -14.19 7.57
CA ASP A 29 5.47 -13.30 8.68
C ASP A 29 5.36 -11.87 8.16
N ALA A 30 4.26 -11.20 8.49
CA ALA A 30 4.01 -9.82 8.09
C ALA A 30 4.95 -8.79 8.76
N ASP A 31 5.88 -9.23 9.62
CA ASP A 31 6.74 -8.40 10.46
C ASP A 31 8.25 -8.56 10.13
N TRP A 32 8.59 -8.55 8.84
CA TRP A 32 10.01 -8.58 8.41
C TRP A 32 10.75 -7.23 8.50
N LEU A 33 10.04 -6.11 8.61
CA LEU A 33 10.57 -4.76 8.86
C LEU A 33 10.10 -4.25 10.23
N THR A 34 10.98 -3.55 10.92
CA THR A 34 10.64 -2.88 12.19
C THR A 34 9.92 -1.53 11.94
N PRO A 35 9.14 -1.02 12.90
CA PRO A 35 8.52 0.32 12.79
C PRO A 35 9.52 1.45 12.49
N ALA A 36 10.75 1.36 13.02
CA ALA A 36 11.80 2.33 12.73
C ALA A 36 12.29 2.25 11.28
N GLN A 37 12.39 1.04 10.71
CA GLN A 37 12.74 0.86 9.30
C GLN A 37 11.63 1.35 8.36
N LEU A 38 10.36 1.14 8.73
CA LEU A 38 9.23 1.66 7.98
C LEU A 38 9.22 3.20 7.99
N ALA A 39 9.43 3.83 9.16
CA ALA A 39 9.52 5.28 9.25
C ALA A 39 10.69 5.85 8.44
N ASP A 40 11.86 5.20 8.49
CA ASP A 40 13.05 5.59 7.72
C ASP A 40 12.83 5.43 6.21
N LEU A 41 12.17 4.36 5.77
CA LEU A 41 11.74 4.18 4.37
C LEU A 41 10.75 5.26 3.95
N GLU A 42 9.73 5.55 4.76
CA GLU A 42 8.71 6.55 4.41
C GLU A 42 9.34 7.94 4.21
N ALA A 43 10.20 8.34 5.15
CA ALA A 43 10.89 9.62 5.13
C ALA A 43 11.86 9.72 3.94
N THR A 44 12.61 8.65 3.67
CA THR A 44 13.62 8.64 2.61
C THR A 44 12.99 8.66 1.22
N LEU A 45 11.87 7.94 1.06
CA LEU A 45 11.11 7.88 -0.19
C LEU A 45 10.26 9.11 -0.47
N LYS A 46 10.05 9.99 0.53
CA LYS A 46 9.19 11.17 0.41
C LYS A 46 7.84 10.86 -0.23
N LEU A 47 7.20 9.77 0.17
CA LEU A 47 6.02 9.20 -0.54
C LEU A 47 4.82 10.12 -0.61
N ARG A 48 4.76 11.15 0.24
CA ARG A 48 3.75 12.20 0.18
C ARG A 48 3.90 13.11 -1.05
N GLU A 49 5.10 13.17 -1.62
CA GLU A 49 5.47 13.99 -2.78
C GLU A 49 5.76 13.12 -4.03
N GLU A 50 5.77 11.80 -3.89
CA GLU A 50 6.09 10.87 -4.98
C GLU A 50 4.95 10.80 -6.02
N GLY A 51 5.28 11.12 -7.26
CA GLY A 51 4.34 11.09 -8.39
C GLY A 51 4.26 9.72 -9.08
N ASN A 52 5.23 8.84 -8.84
CA ASN A 52 5.26 7.51 -9.45
C ASN A 52 4.33 6.53 -8.73
N ALA A 53 3.17 6.30 -9.32
CA ALA A 53 2.15 5.39 -8.78
C ALA A 53 2.66 3.96 -8.53
N GLU A 54 3.64 3.46 -9.28
CA GLU A 54 4.22 2.13 -9.05
C GLU A 54 5.00 2.07 -7.73
N LEU A 55 5.75 3.14 -7.44
CA LEU A 55 6.57 3.23 -6.23
C LEU A 55 5.69 3.46 -5.01
N VAL A 56 4.71 4.36 -5.11
CA VAL A 56 3.71 4.58 -4.06
C VAL A 56 2.95 3.29 -3.77
N PHE A 57 2.52 2.56 -4.81
CA PHE A 57 1.87 1.26 -4.64
C PHE A 57 2.76 0.25 -3.92
N ALA A 58 4.01 0.08 -4.37
CA ALA A 58 4.94 -0.89 -3.79
C ALA A 58 5.22 -0.60 -2.31
N TRP A 59 5.35 0.68 -1.94
CA TRP A 59 5.44 1.09 -0.54
C TRP A 59 4.16 0.80 0.24
N LEU A 60 3.00 1.18 -0.30
CA LEU A 60 1.72 1.00 0.40
C LEU A 60 1.41 -0.48 0.65
N ASP A 61 1.77 -1.36 -0.28
CA ASP A 61 1.63 -2.81 -0.11
C ASP A 61 2.39 -3.31 1.12
N ILE A 62 3.65 -2.85 1.29
CA ILE A 62 4.46 -3.14 2.49
C ILE A 62 3.80 -2.55 3.73
N ALA A 63 3.47 -1.25 3.69
CA ALA A 63 2.93 -0.55 4.84
C ALA A 63 1.62 -1.19 5.37
N VAL A 64 0.77 -1.67 4.47
CA VAL A 64 -0.47 -2.37 4.84
C VAL A 64 -0.17 -3.72 5.48
N GLN A 65 0.72 -4.54 4.90
CA GLN A 65 1.14 -5.83 5.50
C GLN A 65 1.69 -5.63 6.93
N HIS A 66 2.39 -4.52 7.18
CA HIS A 66 2.93 -4.17 8.49
C HIS A 66 1.95 -3.44 9.43
N ARG A 67 0.68 -3.27 9.05
CA ARG A 67 -0.31 -2.48 9.81
C ARG A 67 0.21 -1.08 10.17
N TYR A 68 0.98 -0.48 9.27
CA TYR A 68 1.71 0.75 9.53
C TYR A 68 0.77 1.95 9.47
N GLN A 69 0.22 2.31 10.64
CA GLN A 69 -0.77 3.38 10.80
C GLN A 69 -0.40 4.72 10.14
N PRO A 70 0.86 5.21 10.19
CA PRO A 70 1.21 6.49 9.58
C PRO A 70 1.00 6.56 8.05
N ALA A 71 0.98 5.42 7.36
CA ALA A 71 0.74 5.38 5.92
C ALA A 71 -0.75 5.43 5.53
N VAL A 72 -1.69 5.29 6.48
CA VAL A 72 -3.14 5.24 6.19
C VAL A 72 -3.65 6.50 5.47
N PRO A 73 -3.22 7.73 5.80
CA PRO A 73 -3.60 8.92 5.03
C PRO A 73 -3.11 8.88 3.58
N THR A 74 -1.88 8.41 3.35
CA THR A 74 -1.31 8.24 2.00
C THR A 74 -2.07 7.16 1.23
N LEU A 75 -2.39 6.05 1.88
CA LEU A 75 -3.21 4.97 1.33
C LEU A 75 -4.59 5.46 0.89
N GLU A 76 -5.26 6.25 1.74
CA GLU A 76 -6.57 6.81 1.46
C GLU A 76 -6.53 7.81 0.30
N HIS A 77 -5.53 8.70 0.27
CA HIS A 77 -5.34 9.61 -0.85
C HIS A 77 -5.11 8.86 -2.16
N PHE A 78 -4.23 7.84 -2.14
CA PHE A 78 -3.94 7.03 -3.31
C PHE A 78 -5.17 6.28 -3.80
N LEU A 79 -5.90 5.58 -2.92
CA LEU A 79 -7.09 4.82 -3.30
C LEU A 79 -8.26 5.70 -3.76
N THR A 80 -8.38 6.95 -3.28
CA THR A 80 -9.46 7.85 -3.71
C THR A 80 -9.15 8.59 -5.02
N THR A 81 -7.89 8.65 -5.43
CA THR A 81 -7.44 9.31 -6.68
C THR A 81 -7.07 8.33 -7.80
N MET A 82 -6.78 7.07 -7.46
CA MET A 82 -6.39 6.01 -8.40
C MET A 82 -7.53 5.03 -8.66
N GLY A 83 -7.96 4.88 -9.92
CA GLY A 83 -9.00 3.92 -10.32
C GLY A 83 -8.50 2.61 -10.93
N ARG A 84 -7.19 2.48 -11.19
CA ARG A 84 -6.62 1.31 -11.89
C ARG A 84 -6.70 0.07 -11.00
N ARG A 85 -7.50 -0.92 -11.43
CA ARG A 85 -7.70 -2.20 -10.72
C ARG A 85 -6.41 -2.87 -10.27
N LYS A 86 -5.32 -2.78 -11.07
CA LYS A 86 -4.03 -3.40 -10.75
C LYS A 86 -3.38 -2.88 -9.46
N PHE A 87 -3.74 -1.67 -9.02
CA PHE A 87 -3.27 -1.09 -7.77
C PHE A 87 -4.34 -1.20 -6.68
N VAL A 88 -5.58 -0.87 -7.05
CA VAL A 88 -6.71 -0.80 -6.13
C VAL A 88 -7.04 -2.16 -5.52
N LEU A 89 -7.17 -3.20 -6.35
CA LEU A 89 -7.60 -4.51 -5.87
C LEU A 89 -6.59 -5.15 -4.92
N PRO A 90 -5.27 -5.20 -5.22
CA PRO A 90 -4.31 -5.75 -4.27
C PRO A 90 -4.28 -5.01 -2.94
N LEU A 91 -4.32 -3.67 -2.94
CA LEU A 91 -4.31 -2.89 -1.70
C LEU A 91 -5.55 -3.13 -0.84
N PHE A 92 -6.76 -3.18 -1.42
CA PHE A 92 -7.95 -3.54 -0.65
C PHE A 92 -7.91 -4.99 -0.16
N THR A 93 -7.35 -5.91 -0.94
CA THR A 93 -7.21 -7.32 -0.54
C THR A 93 -6.25 -7.46 0.64
N SER A 94 -5.07 -6.84 0.56
CA SER A 94 -4.09 -6.82 1.64
C SER A 94 -4.66 -6.15 2.89
N LEU A 95 -5.30 -4.99 2.74
CA LEU A 95 -5.89 -4.27 3.86
C LEU A 95 -7.02 -5.07 4.53
N TRP A 96 -7.85 -5.78 3.75
CA TRP A 96 -8.91 -6.61 4.30
C TRP A 96 -8.39 -7.84 5.07
N ALA A 97 -7.24 -8.38 4.64
CA ALA A 97 -6.60 -9.52 5.29
C ALA A 97 -6.10 -9.20 6.71
N GLU A 98 -5.82 -7.93 7.02
CA GLU A 98 -5.35 -7.47 8.34
C GLU A 98 -6.46 -7.37 9.42
N GLY A 99 -7.60 -8.04 9.20
CA GLY A 99 -8.60 -8.29 10.24
C GLY A 99 -9.14 -7.02 10.92
N ASP A 100 -9.11 -7.00 12.25
CA ASP A 100 -9.71 -5.92 13.06
C ASP A 100 -9.06 -4.56 12.84
N TRP A 101 -7.78 -4.53 12.44
CA TRP A 101 -7.10 -3.30 12.10
C TRP A 101 -7.51 -2.79 10.72
N GLY A 102 -7.46 -3.68 9.71
CA GLY A 102 -7.58 -3.27 8.32
C GLY A 102 -9.02 -3.15 7.80
N ARG A 103 -9.95 -4.02 8.24
CA ARG A 103 -11.33 -4.02 7.73
C ARG A 103 -12.08 -2.70 7.98
N PRO A 104 -12.01 -2.06 9.16
CA PRO A 104 -12.67 -0.75 9.35
C PRO A 104 -12.09 0.34 8.45
N ILE A 105 -10.77 0.29 8.21
CA ILE A 105 -10.07 1.23 7.31
C ILE A 105 -10.53 1.00 5.87
N ALA A 106 -10.53 -0.26 5.41
CA ALA A 106 -10.96 -0.65 4.07
C ALA A 106 -12.39 -0.21 3.78
N THR A 107 -13.34 -0.52 4.68
CA THR A 107 -14.74 -0.15 4.52
C THR A 107 -14.92 1.37 4.39
N ARG A 108 -14.27 2.14 5.26
CA ARG A 108 -14.34 3.61 5.25
C ARG A 108 -13.77 4.21 3.98
N ILE A 109 -12.58 3.78 3.56
CA ILE A 109 -11.93 4.28 2.34
C ILE A 109 -12.75 3.87 1.12
N TYR A 110 -13.22 2.62 1.05
CA TYR A 110 -13.97 2.13 -0.10
C TYR A 110 -15.29 2.87 -0.28
N ALA A 111 -16.03 3.16 0.81
CA ALA A 111 -17.25 3.95 0.72
C ALA A 111 -17.03 5.31 0.02
N ARG A 112 -15.87 5.94 0.24
CA ARG A 112 -15.48 7.21 -0.40
C ARG A 112 -15.01 7.02 -1.84
N ALA A 113 -14.19 6.01 -2.10
CA ALA A 113 -13.54 5.81 -3.41
C ALA A 113 -14.47 5.15 -4.44
N ARG A 114 -15.39 4.28 -4.00
CA ARG A 114 -16.25 3.44 -4.84
C ARG A 114 -17.01 4.21 -5.93
N PRO A 115 -17.63 5.38 -5.68
CA PRO A 115 -18.36 6.11 -6.72
C PRO A 115 -17.48 6.57 -7.90
N GLY A 116 -16.17 6.74 -7.67
CA GLY A 116 -15.21 7.15 -8.70
C GLY A 116 -14.61 5.99 -9.50
N TYR A 117 -14.87 4.73 -9.12
CA TYR A 117 -14.28 3.57 -9.76
C TYR A 117 -15.07 3.11 -10.99
N HIS A 118 -14.34 2.66 -12.01
CA HIS A 118 -14.92 1.95 -13.14
C HIS A 118 -15.63 0.66 -12.66
N PRO A 119 -16.77 0.25 -13.24
CA PRO A 119 -17.54 -0.92 -12.79
C PRO A 119 -16.72 -2.21 -12.63
N VAL A 120 -15.73 -2.43 -13.48
CA VAL A 120 -14.82 -3.60 -13.37
C VAL A 120 -13.99 -3.56 -12.08
N THR A 121 -13.49 -2.38 -11.68
CA THR A 121 -12.77 -2.21 -10.41
C THR A 121 -13.73 -2.39 -9.24
N THR A 122 -14.88 -1.70 -9.27
CA THR A 122 -15.93 -1.80 -8.25
C THR A 122 -16.38 -3.24 -8.02
N GLY A 123 -16.71 -3.99 -9.07
CA GLY A 123 -17.13 -5.38 -8.93
C GLY A 123 -16.06 -6.28 -8.30
N SER A 124 -14.78 -5.97 -8.53
CA SER A 124 -13.67 -6.73 -7.93
C SER A 124 -13.48 -6.40 -6.46
N VAL A 125 -13.60 -5.13 -6.08
CA VAL A 125 -13.44 -4.70 -4.68
C VAL A 125 -14.68 -5.07 -3.87
N ASP A 126 -15.89 -4.97 -4.43
CA ASP A 126 -17.14 -5.46 -3.83
C ASP A 126 -17.02 -6.93 -3.41
N ALA A 127 -16.32 -7.77 -4.18
CA ALA A 127 -16.10 -9.18 -3.86
C ALA A 127 -15.16 -9.41 -2.66
N VAL A 128 -14.34 -8.42 -2.31
CA VAL A 128 -13.40 -8.47 -1.19
C VAL A 128 -14.00 -7.86 0.07
N VAL A 129 -14.47 -6.61 -0.03
CA VAL A 129 -14.88 -5.80 1.15
C VAL A 129 -16.39 -5.74 1.33
N GLY A 130 -17.16 -6.35 0.43
CA GLY A 130 -18.61 -6.19 0.36
C GLY A 130 -19.03 -4.85 -0.24
N ARG A 131 -20.34 -4.65 -0.36
CA ARG A 131 -20.91 -3.36 -0.76
C ARG A 131 -21.13 -2.49 0.47
N PRO A 132 -20.55 -1.27 0.53
CA PRO A 132 -20.91 -0.33 1.57
C PRO A 132 -22.38 0.07 1.40
N ASN A 133 -23.09 0.19 2.54
CA ASN A 133 -24.49 0.61 2.61
C ASN A 133 -24.66 2.09 2.24
#